data_AF-A0A1W9LI31-F1
#
_entry.id   AF-A0A1W9LI31-F1
#
_cell.length_a   1.000
_cell.length_b   1.000
_cell.length_c   1.000
_cell.angle_alpha   90.00
_cell.angle_beta   90.00
_cell.angle_gamma   90.00
#
_symmetry.space_group_name_H-M   'P 1'
#
loop_
_entity.id
_entity.type
_entity.pdbx_description
1 polymer ?
#
loop_
_entity_poly.entity_id
_entity_poly.type
_entity_poly.pdbx_seq_one_letter_code
_entity_poly.pdbx_strand_id
1 'polypeptide(L)' 'MADKKHDHKKCISVFKKLSEYIDGELDEKTYEEMRVHIKECVKCEVCLEMLRRTVDLCRNMKMLRVPESLRERLKLMVS' A
#
# COMPACT_ATOMS: atom_id res chain seq x y z
N MET A 1 -12.51 -10.88 -23.32
CA MET A 1 -11.92 -11.43 -22.09
C MET A 1 -13.06 -11.59 -21.10
N ALA A 2 -13.35 -12.81 -20.67
CA ALA A 2 -14.62 -13.14 -20.02
C ALA A 2 -14.64 -12.72 -18.54
N ASP A 3 -15.44 -11.71 -18.22
CA ASP A 3 -15.86 -11.35 -16.87
C ASP A 3 -16.61 -12.52 -16.20
N LYS A 4 -15.87 -13.46 -15.61
CA LYS A 4 -16.45 -14.45 -14.70
C LYS A 4 -16.92 -13.69 -13.45
N LYS A 5 -18.22 -13.81 -13.16
CA LYS A 5 -18.97 -13.31 -12.00
C LYS A 5 -18.07 -12.87 -10.83
N HIS A 6 -17.77 -11.57 -10.78
CA HIS A 6 -16.87 -10.97 -9.80
C HIS A 6 -17.68 -10.43 -8.61
N ASP A 7 -17.37 -10.91 -7.39
CA ASP A 7 -17.97 -10.38 -6.16
C ASP A 7 -17.31 -9.04 -5.79
N HIS A 8 -18.00 -7.95 -6.11
CA HIS A 8 -17.46 -6.61 -5.92
C HIS A 8 -17.24 -6.24 -4.45
N LYS A 9 -18.02 -6.83 -3.52
CA LYS A 9 -17.85 -6.60 -2.08
C LYS A 9 -16.50 -7.10 -1.59
N LYS A 10 -16.08 -8.29 -2.03
CA LYS A 10 -14.76 -8.84 -1.67
C LYS A 10 -13.61 -8.01 -2.23
N CYS A 11 -13.74 -7.50 -3.45
CA CYS A 11 -12.78 -6.53 -4.01
C CYS A 11 -12.65 -5.25 -3.16
N ILE A 12 -13.77 -4.69 -2.70
CA ILE A 12 -13.74 -3.50 -1.85
C ILE A 12 -13.04 -3.81 -0.52
N SER A 13 -13.29 -4.98 0.08
CA SER A 13 -12.60 -5.41 1.30
C SER A 13 -11.10 -5.59 1.09
N VAL A 14 -10.68 -6.20 -0.03
CA VAL A 14 -9.26 -6.33 -0.40
C VAL A 14 -8.63 -4.95 -0.59
N PHE A 15 -9.28 -4.07 -1.35
CA PHE A 15 -8.78 -2.73 -1.63
C PHE A 15 -8.52 -1.91 -0.36
N LYS A 16 -9.43 -1.98 0.62
CA LYS A 16 -9.28 -1.30 1.91
C LYS A 16 -8.03 -1.74 2.70
N LYS A 17 -7.58 -2.97 2.49
CA LYS A 17 -6.45 -3.59 3.19
C LYS A 17 -5.18 -3.71 2.33
N LEU A 18 -5.17 -3.16 1.12
CA LEU A 18 -4.03 -3.33 0.20
C LEU A 18 -2.74 -2.72 0.74
N SER A 19 -2.81 -1.62 1.50
CA SER A 19 -1.64 -1.04 2.15
C SER A 19 -1.08 -1.99 3.21
N GLU A 20 -1.91 -2.45 4.16
CA GLU A 20 -1.53 -3.45 5.17
C GLU A 20 -0.95 -4.73 4.53
N TYR A 21 -1.50 -5.15 3.39
CA TYR A 21 -0.99 -6.28 2.61
C TYR A 21 0.42 -6.03 2.04
N ILE A 22 0.70 -4.82 1.56
CA ILE A 22 2.03 -4.42 1.04
C ILE A 22 3.03 -4.28 2.17
N ASP A 23 2.62 -3.70 3.29
CA ASP A 23 3.48 -3.44 4.45
C ASP A 23 3.68 -4.69 5.33
N GLY A 24 2.90 -5.77 5.10
CA GLY A 24 3.04 -7.05 5.79
C GLY A 24 2.42 -7.08 7.18
N GLU A 25 1.43 -6.24 7.44
CA GLU A 25 0.81 -6.02 8.76
C GLU A 25 -0.46 -6.86 8.99
N LEU A 26 -0.83 -7.70 8.02
CA LEU A 26 -2.01 -8.57 8.10
C LEU A 26 -1.73 -9.83 8.92
N ASP A 27 -2.75 -10.30 9.63
CA ASP A 27 -2.74 -11.66 10.19
C ASP A 27 -2.72 -12.73 9.08
N GLU A 28 -2.19 -13.91 9.41
CA GLU A 28 -1.96 -15.01 8.44
C GLU A 28 -3.23 -15.41 7.68
N LYS A 29 -4.37 -15.46 8.38
CA LYS A 29 -5.65 -15.83 7.77
C LYS A 29 -6.09 -14.78 6.76
N THR A 30 -6.09 -13.50 7.16
CA THR A 30 -6.46 -12.40 6.26
C THR A 30 -5.51 -12.31 5.05
N TYR A 31 -4.21 -12.50 5.27
CA TYR A 31 -3.21 -12.50 4.20
C TYR A 31 -3.52 -13.57 3.14
N GLU A 32 -3.79 -14.81 3.55
CA GLU A 32 -4.08 -15.90 2.63
C GLU A 32 -5.40 -15.68 1.87
N GLU A 33 -6.45 -15.26 2.57
CA GLU A 33 -7.75 -14.96 1.94
C GLU A 33 -7.63 -13.86 0.87
N MET A 34 -6.83 -12.82 1.14
CA MET A 34 -6.55 -11.76 0.17
C MET A 34 -5.70 -12.27 -0.98
N ARG A 35 -4.64 -13.06 -0.71
CA ARG A 35 -3.75 -13.62 -1.73
C ARG A 35 -4.52 -14.47 -2.74
N VAL A 36 -5.42 -15.33 -2.27
CA VAL A 36 -6.30 -16.14 -3.13
C VAL A 36 -7.15 -15.24 -4.02
N HIS A 37 -7.83 -14.24 -3.44
CA HIS A 37 -8.68 -13.35 -4.23
C HIS A 37 -7.90 -12.56 -5.28
N ILE A 38 -6.74 -12.00 -4.91
CA ILE A 38 -5.89 -11.23 -5.83
C ILE A 38 -5.46 -12.10 -7.02
N LYS A 39 -5.09 -13.36 -6.77
CA LYS A 39 -4.71 -14.32 -7.82
C LYS A 39 -5.84 -14.69 -8.77
N GLU A 40 -7.09 -14.67 -8.29
CA GLU A 40 -8.27 -15.04 -9.09
C GLU A 40 -8.97 -13.82 -9.73
N CYS A 41 -8.61 -12.59 -9.33
CA CYS A 41 -9.26 -11.36 -9.76
C CYS A 41 -8.27 -10.39 -10.40
N VAL A 42 -8.29 -10.34 -11.74
CA VAL A 42 -7.45 -9.41 -12.54
C VAL A 42 -7.58 -7.96 -12.09
N LYS A 43 -8.78 -7.52 -11.67
CA LYS A 43 -8.98 -6.14 -11.18
C LYS A 43 -8.18 -5.88 -9.89
N CYS A 44 -8.17 -6.83 -8.95
CA CYS A 44 -7.39 -6.72 -7.73
C CYS A 44 -5.89 -6.85 -7.98
N GLU A 45 -5.47 -7.73 -8.90
CA GLU A 45 -4.08 -7.86 -9.30
C GLU A 45 -3.53 -6.54 -9.84
N VAL A 46 -4.25 -5.92 -10.79
CA VAL A 46 -3.88 -4.63 -11.36
C VAL A 46 -3.87 -3.52 -10.31
N CYS A 47 -4.84 -3.49 -9.39
CA CYS A 47 -4.86 -2.52 -8.28
C CYS A 47 -3.65 -2.69 -7.35
N LEU A 48 -3.28 -3.93 -7.00
CA LEU A 48 -2.12 -4.21 -6.17
C LEU A 48 -0.83 -3.73 -6.86
N GLU A 49 -0.66 -4.03 -8.14
CA GLU A 49 0.51 -3.58 -8.92
C GLU A 49 0.59 -2.05 -8.98
N MET A 50 -0.52 -1.36 -9.24
CA MET A 50 -0.56 0.11 -9.27
C MET A 50 -0.16 0.72 -7.92
N LEU A 51 -0.69 0.18 -6.83
CA LEU A 51 -0.35 0.66 -5.50
C LEU A 51 1.13 0.41 -5.16
N ARG A 52 1.66 -0.78 -5.47
CA ARG A 52 3.10 -1.10 -5.28
C ARG A 52 3.99 -0.12 -6.01
N ARG A 53 3.73 0.15 -7.30
CA ARG A 53 4.49 1.13 -8.08
C ARG A 53 4.42 2.53 -7.47
N THR A 54 3.25 2.93 -6.98
CA THR A 54 3.08 4.23 -6.30
C THR A 54 3.92 4.29 -5.03
N VAL A 55 3.90 3.24 -4.21
CA VAL A 55 4.73 3.12 -2.99
C VAL A 55 6.23 3.16 -3.33
N ASP A 56 6.66 2.42 -4.35
CA ASP A 56 8.05 2.44 -4.82
C ASP A 56 8.47 3.84 -5.27
N LEU A 57 7.64 4.55 -6.05
CA LEU A 57 7.92 5.93 -6.45
C LEU A 57 8.06 6.86 -5.25
N CYS A 58 7.17 6.74 -4.25
CA CYS A 58 7.25 7.51 -3.02
C CYS A 58 8.52 7.21 -2.22
N ARG A 59 8.91 5.93 -2.10
CA ARG A 59 10.12 5.48 -1.38
C ARG A 59 11.41 5.94 -2.07
N ASN A 60 11.42 5.97 -3.40
CA ASN A 60 12.57 6.41 -4.21
C ASN A 60 12.64 7.93 -4.38
N MET A 61 11.64 8.68 -3.90
CA MET A 61 11.68 10.13 -3.94
C MET A 61 12.85 10.63 -3.09
N LYS A 62 13.71 11.49 -3.67
CA LYS A 62 14.86 12.04 -2.96
C LYS A 62 14.37 12.77 -1.71
N MET A 63 14.64 12.20 -0.54
CA MET A 63 14.41 12.91 0.72
C MET A 63 15.26 14.18 0.71
N LEU A 64 14.58 15.32 0.70
CA LEU A 64 15.24 16.60 0.88
C LEU A 64 15.92 16.57 2.25
N ARG A 65 17.23 16.80 2.28
CA ARG A 65 17.90 16.98 3.56
C ARG A 65 17.29 18.20 4.24
N VAL A 66 16.81 18.00 5.47
CA VAL A 66 16.36 19.10 6.31
C VAL A 66 17.50 20.11 6.44
N PRO A 67 17.28 21.40 6.08
CA PRO A 67 18.28 22.43 6.23
C PRO A 67 18.78 22.51 7.67
N GLU A 68 20.08 22.70 7.85
CA GLU A 68 20.71 22.72 9.17
C GLU A 68 20.11 23.82 10.07
N SER A 69 19.81 24.98 9.48
CA SER A 69 19.13 26.10 10.14
C SER A 69 17.74 25.75 10.68
N LEU A 70 16.98 24.88 10.02
CA LEU A 70 15.69 24.42 10.51
C LEU A 70 15.86 23.44 11.67
N ARG A 71 16.90 22.60 11.61
CA ARG A 71 17.24 21.62 12.64
C ARG A 71 17.68 22.30 13.94
N GLU A 72 18.47 23.36 13.83
CA GLU A 72 18.91 24.19 14.96
C GLU A 72 17.71 24.86 15.65
N ARG A 73 16.81 25.47 14.86
CA ARG A 73 15.59 26.08 15.39
C ARG A 73 14.66 25.09 16.09
N LEU A 74 14.54 23.86 15.56
CA LEU A 74 13.72 22.82 16.17
C LEU A 74 14.26 22.38 17.53
N LYS A 75 15.58 22.23 17.66
CA LYS A 75 16.23 21.89 18.95
C LYS A 75 15.93 22.94 20.02
N LEU A 76 15.94 24.22 19.65
CA LEU A 76 15.63 25.33 20.56
C LEU A 76 14.15 25.42 20.98
N MET A 77 13.23 24.84 20.21
CA MET A 77 11.79 24.82 20.55
C MET A 77 11.37 23.67 21.45
N VAL A 78 12.17 22.60 21.52
CA VAL A 78 11.89 21.40 22.33
C VAL A 78 12.70 21.38 23.63
N SER A 79 13.53 22.41 23.86
CA SER A 79 14.27 22.66 25.11
C SER A 79 13.50 23.66 25.97
#